data_AF-A0A8T3XF72-F1
#
_entry.id   AF-A0A8T3XF72-F1
#
_cell.length_a   1.000
_cell.length_b   1.000
_cell.length_c   1.000
_cell.angle_alpha   90.00
_cell.angle_beta   90.00
_cell.angle_gamma   90.00
#
_symmetry.space_group_name_H-M   'P 1'
#
loop_
_entity.id
_entity.type
_entity.pdbx_description
1 polymer ?
#
loop_
_entity_poly.entity_id
_entity_poly.type
_entity_poly.pdbx_seq_one_letter_code
_entity_poly.pdbx_strand_id
1 'polypeptide(L)' 'MDTFAEINWSAVAREAFDEKIRDMEFIKNFKAKSKITEEDALKWGKEVSKALSNRLRAMK' A
#
# COMPACT_ATOMS: atom_id res chain seq x y z
N MET A 1 -15.23 9.94 30.66
CA MET A 1 -14.27 9.50 29.63
C MET A 1 -14.90 8.50 28.64
N ASP A 2 -16.17 8.11 28.84
CA ASP A 2 -16.86 7.11 28.03
C ASP A 2 -17.71 7.69 26.87
N THR A 3 -17.67 9.00 26.64
CA THR A 3 -18.61 9.67 25.72
C THR A 3 -17.99 10.18 24.42
N PHE A 4 -16.67 10.27 24.29
CA PHE A 4 -16.00 10.71 23.06
C PHE A 4 -14.71 9.92 22.81
N ALA A 5 -14.81 8.85 22.01
CA ALA A 5 -13.67 8.03 21.59
C ALA A 5 -12.61 8.81 20.78
N GLU A 6 -12.98 10.00 20.28
CA GLU A 6 -12.12 10.96 19.59
C GLU A 6 -11.03 11.58 20.49
N ILE A 7 -11.07 11.36 21.81
CA ILE A 7 -10.06 11.83 22.78
C ILE A 7 -9.21 10.67 23.33
N ASN A 8 -9.04 9.59 22.56
CA ASN A 8 -7.97 8.62 22.80
C ASN A 8 -7.12 8.45 21.53
N TRP A 9 -6.38 9.50 21.19
CA TRP A 9 -5.39 9.50 20.11
C TRP A 9 -4.38 8.35 20.22
N SER A 10 -4.13 7.83 21.42
CA SER A 10 -3.28 6.66 21.60
C SER A 10 -3.93 5.38 21.06
N ALA A 11 -5.27 5.23 21.16
CA ALA A 11 -5.98 4.09 20.58
C ALA A 11 -5.99 4.17 19.04
N VAL A 12 -6.30 5.34 18.48
CA VAL A 12 -6.25 5.58 17.03
C VAL A 12 -4.83 5.35 16.49
N ALA A 13 -3.81 5.84 17.19
CA ALA A 13 -2.42 5.63 16.78
C ALA A 13 -2.02 4.15 16.82
N ARG A 14 -2.46 3.38 17.84
CA ARG A 14 -2.17 1.93 17.91
C ARG A 14 -2.79 1.18 16.75
N GLU A 15 -4.05 1.47 16.42
CA GLU A 15 -4.72 0.83 15.29
C GLU A 15 -4.01 1.12 13.96
N ALA A 16 -3.62 2.38 13.73
CA ALA A 16 -2.85 2.77 12.55
C ALA A 16 -1.46 2.10 12.50
N PHE A 17 -0.79 1.94 13.64
CA PHE A 17 0.48 1.23 13.71
C PHE A 17 0.32 -0.27 13.45
N ASP A 18 -0.70 -0.90 14.01
CA ASP A 18 -1.00 -2.32 13.78
C ASP A 18 -1.30 -2.58 12.31
N GLU A 19 -2.07 -1.70 11.66
CA GLU A 19 -2.29 -1.76 10.21
C GLU A 19 -0.98 -1.62 9.44
N LYS A 20 -0.15 -0.63 9.79
CA LYS A 20 1.13 -0.42 9.12
C LYS A 20 2.08 -1.62 9.28
N ILE A 21 2.09 -2.24 10.45
CA ILE A 21 2.89 -3.45 10.71
C ILE A 21 2.43 -4.59 9.81
N ARG A 22 1.11 -4.85 9.73
CA ARG A 22 0.55 -5.87 8.84
C ARG A 22 0.93 -5.65 7.38
N ASP A 23 0.87 -4.40 6.90
CA ASP A 23 1.29 -4.05 5.53
C ASP A 23 2.78 -4.37 5.31
N MET A 24 3.63 -4.02 6.27
CA MET A 24 5.07 -4.29 6.18
C MET A 24 5.38 -5.78 6.18
N GLU A 25 4.71 -6.55 7.03
CA GLU A 25 4.84 -8.01 7.07
C GLU A 25 4.38 -8.65 5.76
N PHE A 26 3.25 -8.18 5.21
CA PHE A 26 2.77 -8.62 3.91
C PHE A 26 3.80 -8.37 2.81
N ILE A 27 4.34 -7.14 2.71
CA ILE A 27 5.34 -6.79 1.70
C ILE A 27 6.61 -7.63 1.88
N LYS A 28 7.08 -7.82 3.13
CA LYS A 28 8.24 -8.66 3.44
C LYS A 28 8.02 -10.09 2.95
N ASN A 29 6.86 -10.68 3.24
CA ASN A 29 6.52 -12.04 2.82
C ASN A 29 6.35 -12.15 1.30
N PHE A 30 5.71 -11.17 0.67
CA PHE A 30 5.56 -11.08 -0.78
C PHE A 30 6.92 -11.03 -1.49
N LYS A 31 7.88 -10.30 -0.94
CA LYS A 31 9.24 -10.19 -1.48
C LYS A 31 10.15 -11.37 -1.12
N ALA A 32 9.86 -12.14 -0.07
CA ALA A 32 10.78 -13.12 0.51
C ALA A 32 11.30 -14.20 -0.47
N LYS A 33 10.53 -14.53 -1.51
CA LYS A 33 10.92 -15.48 -2.57
C LYS A 33 10.99 -14.85 -3.96
N SER A 34 10.85 -13.54 -4.01
CA SER A 34 10.82 -12.79 -5.26
C SER A 34 12.22 -12.68 -5.85
N LYS A 35 12.31 -12.84 -7.18
CA LYS A 35 13.51 -12.52 -7.96
C LYS A 35 13.39 -11.16 -8.64
N ILE A 36 12.31 -10.42 -8.37
CA ILE A 36 12.02 -9.11 -8.97
C ILE A 36 13.08 -8.14 -8.49
N THR A 37 13.81 -7.56 -9.43
CA THR A 37 14.79 -6.51 -9.15
C THR A 37 14.09 -5.15 -9.03
N GLU A 38 14.79 -4.15 -8.52
CA GLU A 38 14.29 -2.77 -8.52
C GLU A 38 14.03 -2.26 -9.93
N GLU A 39 14.91 -2.60 -10.88
CA GLU A 39 14.77 -2.23 -12.30
C GLU A 39 13.49 -2.82 -12.90
N ASP A 40 13.21 -4.10 -12.64
CA ASP A 40 11.97 -4.77 -13.07
C ASP A 40 10.74 -4.05 -12.52
N ALA A 41 10.75 -3.72 -11.22
CA ALA A 41 9.64 -3.03 -10.58
C ALA A 41 9.39 -1.64 -11.21
N LEU A 42 10.44 -0.87 -11.47
CA LEU A 42 10.34 0.44 -12.11
C LEU A 42 9.85 0.33 -13.56
N LYS A 43 10.33 -0.66 -14.30
CA LYS A 43 9.92 -0.92 -15.69
C LYS A 43 8.44 -1.27 -15.76
N TRP A 44 8.00 -2.29 -15.01
CA TRP A 44 6.61 -2.73 -15.02
C TRP A 44 5.66 -1.68 -14.45
N GLY A 45 6.08 -0.92 -13.44
CA GLY A 45 5.29 0.20 -12.92
C GLY A 45 4.97 1.25 -14.00
N LYS A 46 5.94 1.59 -14.85
CA LYS A 46 5.75 2.49 -15.99
C LYS A 46 4.80 1.89 -17.04
N GLU A 47 4.97 0.61 -17.36
CA GLU A 47 4.12 -0.11 -18.32
C GLU A 47 2.66 -0.16 -17.87
N VAL A 48 2.40 -0.52 -16.60
CA VAL A 48 1.06 -0.54 -16.00
C VAL A 48 0.44 0.85 -16.01
N SER A 49 1.20 1.88 -15.63
CA SER A 49 0.73 3.27 -15.63
C SER A 49 0.32 3.74 -17.03
N LYS A 50 1.13 3.42 -18.03
CA LYS A 50 0.84 3.73 -19.44
C LYS A 50 -0.41 3.00 -19.93
N ALA A 51 -0.52 1.69 -19.64
CA ALA A 51 -1.68 0.89 -20.03
C ALA A 51 -2.98 1.42 -19.39
N LEU A 52 -2.94 1.75 -18.10
CA LEU A 52 -4.07 2.34 -17.39
C LEU A 52 -4.47 3.69 -17.98
N SER A 53 -3.49 4.58 -18.24
CA SER A 53 -3.76 5.89 -18.85
C SER A 53 -4.44 5.76 -20.22
N ASN A 54 -3.94 4.85 -21.07
CA ASN A 54 -4.54 4.58 -22.37
C ASN A 54 -5.98 4.06 -22.23
N ARG A 55 -6.22 3.13 -21.31
CA ARG A 55 -7.57 2.61 -21.05
C ARG A 55 -8.52 3.73 -20.60
N LEU A 56 -8.09 4.57 -19.66
CA LEU A 56 -8.89 5.70 -19.18
C LEU A 56 -9.18 6.73 -20.28
N ARG A 57 -8.25 6.94 -21.21
CA ARG A 57 -8.46 7.82 -22.38
C ARG A 57 -9.42 7.22 -23.39
N ALA A 58 -9.36 5.90 -23.62
CA ALA A 58 -10.23 5.20 -24.57
C ALA A 58 -11.68 5.07 -24.08
N MET A 59 -11.92 5.26 -22.78
CA MET A 59 -13.27 5.30 -22.18
C MET A 59 -13.88 6.71 -22.14
N LYS A 60 -13.16 7.73 -22.65
CA LYS A 60 -13.69 9.08 -22.86
C LYS A 60 -14.15 9.24 -24.30
#